data_AF-A0A101G8E2-F1
#
_entry.id   AF-A0A101G8E2-F1
#
_cell.length_a   1.000
_cell.length_b   1.000
_cell.length_c   1.000
_cell.angle_alpha   90.00
_cell.angle_beta   90.00
_cell.angle_gamma   90.00
#
_symmetry.space_group_name_H-M   'P 1'
#
loop_
_entity.id
_entity.type
_entity.pdbx_description
1 polymer ?
#
loop_
_entity_poly.entity_id
_entity_poly.type
_entity_poly.pdbx_seq_one_letter_code
_entity_poly.pdbx_strand_id
1 'polypeptide(L)' 'MKEHILLEKAHRYTEPSVVPVPSDCVFQEKRGYWTKCGTNEVMMLSSDPRLPQSKKCDRETGEDQKGE' A
#
# COMPACT_ATOMS: atom_id res chain seq x y z
N MET A 1 -28.84 22.71 -13.80
CA MET A 1 -28.80 21.42 -14.52
C MET A 1 -28.23 20.41 -13.53
N LYS A 2 -28.90 19.28 -13.27
CA LYS A 2 -28.34 18.27 -12.36
C LYS A 2 -27.20 17.55 -13.06
N GLU A 3 -26.10 17.32 -12.35
CA GLU A 3 -25.00 16.53 -12.90
C GLU A 3 -25.43 15.07 -13.08
N HIS A 4 -24.71 14.36 -13.94
CA HIS A 4 -25.00 12.96 -14.22
C HIS A 4 -24.76 12.12 -12.96
N ILE A 5 -25.64 11.14 -12.68
CA ILE A 5 -25.62 10.34 -11.44
C ILE A 5 -24.26 9.68 -11.15
N LEU A 6 -23.50 9.35 -12.19
CA LEU A 6 -22.15 8.78 -12.04
C LEU A 6 -21.18 9.78 -11.41
N LEU A 7 -21.26 11.06 -11.79
CA LEU A 7 -20.45 12.12 -11.22
C LEU A 7 -20.87 12.42 -9.77
N GLU A 8 -22.17 12.37 -9.47
CA GLU A 8 -22.68 12.52 -8.10
C GLU A 8 -22.22 11.40 -7.15
N LYS A 9 -21.90 10.23 -7.69
CA LYS A 9 -21.47 9.04 -6.93
C LYS A 9 -19.98 8.75 -7.03
N ALA A 10 -19.25 9.46 -7.89
CA ALA A 10 -17.82 9.32 -8.01
C ALA A 10 -17.14 9.72 -6.70
N HIS A 11 -16.35 8.83 -6.13
CA HIS A 11 -15.60 9.06 -4.90
C HIS A 11 -14.13 8.82 -5.18
N ARG A 12 -13.33 9.89 -5.12
CA ARG A 12 -11.89 9.81 -5.27
C ARG A 12 -11.22 9.65 -3.91
N TYR A 13 -10.48 8.57 -3.73
CA TYR A 13 -9.71 8.37 -2.50
C TYR A 13 -8.54 9.36 -2.45
N THR A 14 -8.24 9.87 -1.26
CA THR A 14 -7.05 10.71 -1.09
C THR A 14 -5.82 9.85 -1.32
N GLU A 15 -5.04 10.15 -2.35
CA GLU A 15 -3.82 9.41 -2.62
C GLU A 15 -2.82 9.61 -1.48
N PRO A 16 -2.35 8.53 -0.82
CA PRO A 16 -1.24 8.66 0.11
C PRO A 16 0.02 9.07 -0.65
N SER A 17 0.68 10.13 -0.19
CA SER A 17 1.89 10.68 -0.83
C SER A 17 3.14 9.82 -0.63
N VAL A 18 3.04 8.71 0.10
CA VAL A 18 4.20 7.97 0.61
C VAL A 18 4.15 6.53 0.10
N VAL A 19 5.20 6.15 -0.63
CA VAL A 19 5.49 4.75 -0.94
C VAL A 19 5.79 4.04 0.39
N PRO A 20 5.07 2.98 0.77
CA PRO A 20 5.19 2.39 2.09
C PRO A 20 6.42 1.48 2.20
N VAL A 21 7.56 1.84 1.63
CA VAL A 21 8.82 1.12 1.88
C VAL A 21 9.17 1.31 3.36
N PRO A 22 9.34 0.24 4.14
CA PRO A 22 9.76 0.38 5.53
C PRO A 22 11.20 0.91 5.56
N SER A 23 11.40 2.09 6.14
CA SER A 23 12.71 2.79 6.19
C SER A 23 13.79 1.97 6.89
N ASP A 24 13.41 1.15 7.85
CA ASP A 24 14.32 0.45 8.76
C ASP A 24 14.40 -1.04 8.42
N CYS A 25 14.10 -1.41 7.17
CA CYS A 25 14.15 -2.78 6.71
C CYS A 25 14.96 -2.91 5.42
N VAL A 26 15.59 -4.07 5.25
CA VAL A 26 16.28 -4.46 4.02
C VAL A 26 15.58 -5.68 3.42
N PHE A 27 15.33 -5.65 2.13
CA PHE A 27 14.79 -6.79 1.40
C PHE A 27 15.88 -7.84 1.19
N GLN A 28 15.65 -9.06 1.67
CA GLN A 28 16.55 -10.19 1.50
C GLN A 28 16.16 -10.98 0.24
N GLU A 29 16.72 -10.63 -0.92
CA GLU A 29 16.34 -11.24 -2.22
C GLU A 29 16.36 -12.78 -2.20
N LYS A 30 17.41 -13.38 -1.63
CA LYS A 30 17.54 -14.84 -1.52
C LYS A 30 16.43 -15.50 -0.69
N ARG A 31 15.78 -14.74 0.19
CA ARG A 31 14.77 -15.23 1.12
C ARG A 31 13.36 -14.76 0.76
N GLY A 32 13.23 -13.73 -0.08
CA GLY A 32 11.95 -13.19 -0.53
C GLY A 32 11.21 -12.37 0.53
N TYR A 33 11.86 -11.90 1.59
CA TYR A 33 11.22 -11.12 2.66
C TYR A 33 12.12 -10.02 3.23
N TRP A 34 11.49 -9.09 3.95
CA TRP A 34 12.16 -7.98 4.62
C TRP A 34 12.64 -8.35 6.03
N THR A 35 13.80 -7.84 6.42
CA THR A 35 14.36 -7.95 7.79
C THR A 35 14.65 -6.58 8.37
N LYS A 36 14.43 -6.37 9.68
CA LYS A 36 14.77 -5.13 10.37
C LYS A 36 16.29 -4.91 10.42
N CYS A 37 16.71 -3.68 10.12
CA CYS A 37 18.08 -3.22 10.31
C CYS A 37 18.45 -3.32 11.80
N GLY A 38 19.59 -3.95 12.12
CA GLY A 38 20.12 -4.04 13.48
C GLY A 38 19.71 -5.29 14.27
N THR A 39 18.47 -5.78 14.15
CA THR A 39 18.03 -7.00 14.85
C THR A 39 18.04 -8.25 13.96
N ASN A 40 18.04 -8.08 12.64
CA ASN A 40 17.85 -9.16 11.66
C ASN A 40 16.52 -9.94 11.83
N GLU A 41 15.58 -9.42 12.62
CA GLU A 41 14.26 -10.01 12.76
C GLU A 41 13.48 -9.89 11.46
N VAL A 42 12.70 -10.93 11.15
CA VAL A 42 11.76 -10.89 10.02
C VAL A 42 10.71 -9.81 10.30
N MET A 43 10.55 -8.85 9.39
CA MET A 43 9.68 -7.68 9.58
C MET A 43 8.25 -8.07 9.98
N MET A 44 7.71 -9.12 9.35
CA MET A 44 6.38 -9.66 9.60
C MET A 44 6.19 -10.30 10.98
N LEU A 45 7.29 -10.72 11.62
CA LEU A 45 7.28 -11.34 12.96
C LEU A 45 7.70 -10.36 14.06
N SER A 46 8.06 -9.13 13.69
CA SER A 46 8.49 -8.11 14.64
C SER A 46 7.29 -7.53 15.41
N SER A 47 7.57 -6.76 16.44
CA SER A 47 6.56 -6.06 17.25
C SER A 47 5.78 -4.97 16.50
N ASP A 48 6.21 -4.59 15.30
CA ASP A 48 5.56 -3.59 14.45
C ASP A 48 5.51 -4.08 12.99
N PRO A 49 4.63 -5.05 12.69
CA PRO A 49 4.53 -5.59 11.34
C PRO A 49 3.78 -4.62 10.44
N ARG A 50 4.26 -4.45 9.20
CA ARG A 50 3.52 -3.70 8.17
C ARG A 50 2.32 -4.54 7.75
N LEU A 51 1.12 -3.99 7.96
CA LEU A 51 -0.12 -4.68 7.62
C LEU A 51 -0.29 -4.78 6.10
N PRO A 52 -0.91 -5.87 5.60
CA PRO A 52 -1.32 -5.95 4.20
C PRO A 52 -2.22 -4.77 3.83
N GLN A 53 -1.94 -4.15 2.68
CA GLN A 53 -2.82 -3.11 2.13
C GLN A 53 -3.85 -3.72 1.17
N SER A 54 -5.00 -3.08 1.07
CA SER A 54 -6.06 -3.54 0.15
C SER A 54 -5.61 -3.40 -1.30
N LYS A 55 -6.11 -4.30 -2.17
CA LYS A 55 -5.87 -4.20 -3.62
C LYS A 55 -6.40 -2.88 -4.21
N LYS A 56 -7.38 -2.24 -3.56
CA LYS A 56 -7.88 -0.90 -3.92
C LYS A 56 -6.87 0.23 -3.72
N CYS A 57 -5.70 -0.06 -3.14
CA CYS A 57 -4.59 0.88 -3.01
C CYS A 57 -3.47 0.61 -4.03
N ASP A 58 -3.63 -0.39 -4.91
CA ASP A 58 -2.64 -0.75 -5.92
C ASP A 58 -2.71 0.19 -7.12
N ARG A 59 -1.78 1.16 -7.12
CA ARG A 59 -1.58 2.15 -8.18
C ARG A 59 -0.84 1.60 -9.39
N GLU A 60 0.00 0.58 -9.22
CA GLU A 60 0.80 0.02 -10.32
C GLU A 60 -0.12 -0.66 -11.34
N THR A 61 -1.15 -1.36 -10.85
CA THR A 61 -2.14 -2.01 -11.71
C THR A 61 -3.37 -1.15 -12.03
N GLY A 62 -3.46 0.07 -11.48
CA GLY A 62 -4.60 0.97 -11.64
C GLY A 62 -5.89 0.47 -10.97
N GLU A 63 -5.78 -0.41 -9.97
CA GLU A 63 -6.92 -0.91 -9.21
C GLU A 63 -7.53 0.15 -8.30
N ASP A 64 -6.75 1.15 -7.91
CA ASP A 64 -7.21 2.35 -7.21
C ASP A 64 -8.24 3.14 -8.02
N GLN A 65 -8.15 3.08 -9.35
CA GLN A 65 -9.04 3.81 -10.27
C GLN A 65 -10.26 2.99 -10.71
N LYS A 66 -10.35 1.71 -10.31
CA LYS A 66 -11.49 0.87 -10.73
C LYS A 66 -12.76 1.21 -9.97
N GLY A 67 -13.72 1.76 -10.71
CA GLY A 67 -15.03 2.17 -10.21
C GLY A 67 -15.15 3.67 -9.94
N GLU A 68 -14.14 4.46 -10.29
CA GLU A 68 -14.22 5.92 -10.43
C GLU A 68 -14.92 6.33 -11.75
#